data_AF-A0A5D0MIF6-F1
#
_entry.id   AF-A0A5D0MIF6-F1
#
_cell.length_a   1.000
_cell.length_b   1.000
_cell.length_c   1.000
_cell.angle_alpha   90.00
_cell.angle_beta   90.00
_cell.angle_gamma   90.00
#
_symmetry.space_group_name_H-M   'P 1'
#
loop_
_entity.id
_entity.type
_entity.pdbx_description
1 polymer ?
#
loop_
_entity_poly.entity_id
_entity_poly.type
_entity_poly.pdbx_seq_one_letter_code
_entity_poly.pdbx_strand_id
1 'polypeptide(L)'
;MHKMIRFFILSFVIFFFFFLTRGSVDYEYSIRNNISKIEITHNFIDDQLYINKMNEDKQSAIIKIKPLTDANYFNIKIYHVNFIDTKYKLYLKKTSGMWSYIDGIYNNYGFQSFKNFNIDEFLNNKFIMIKIEIDSYFIGIIQKIECRYFEEYFKNKITINNEYEGVNLESNIITAKGFAILKNYNNPEEKIKQQRAATIRAYRNLAALIRKIANNEKINLEENRLSGFVRGAKIIRKEYKDDGIYVTIGIQINGENGLNNIVKH
;
A
#
# COMPACT_ATOMS: atom_id res chain seq x y z
N MET A 1 -49.68 1.65 25.14
CA MET A 1 -48.23 1.58 25.47
C MET A 1 -47.46 0.57 24.62
N HIS A 2 -47.88 -0.70 24.53
CA HIS A 2 -47.16 -1.73 23.75
C HIS A 2 -46.94 -1.42 22.27
N LYS A 3 -47.89 -0.78 21.57
CA LYS A 3 -47.73 -0.39 20.16
C LYS A 3 -46.64 0.67 19.95
N MET A 4 -46.47 1.59 20.91
CA MET A 4 -45.45 2.63 20.85
C MET A 4 -44.03 2.07 21.04
N ILE A 5 -43.87 1.12 21.97
CA ILE A 5 -42.59 0.45 22.21
C ILE A 5 -42.13 -0.35 20.98
N ARG A 6 -43.05 -1.05 20.31
CA ARG A 6 -42.75 -1.79 19.07
C ARG A 6 -42.29 -0.87 17.94
N PHE A 7 -42.88 0.33 17.82
CA PHE A 7 -42.48 1.30 16.81
C PHE A 7 -41.08 1.85 17.06
N PHE A 8 -40.73 2.17 18.32
CA PHE A 8 -39.39 2.62 18.68
C PHE A 8 -38.32 1.56 18.44
N ILE A 9 -38.59 0.30 18.79
CA ILE A 9 -37.66 -0.80 18.53
C ILE A 9 -37.43 -0.97 17.03
N LEU A 10 -38.50 -0.93 16.23
CA LEU A 10 -38.39 -1.08 14.78
C LEU A 10 -37.59 0.08 14.14
N SER A 11 -37.83 1.32 14.58
CA SER A 11 -37.07 2.49 14.10
C SER A 11 -35.59 2.41 14.47
N PHE A 12 -35.27 1.97 15.68
CA PHE A 12 -33.89 1.78 16.13
C PHE A 12 -33.18 0.68 15.32
N VAL A 13 -33.86 -0.44 15.04
CA VAL A 13 -33.32 -1.53 14.22
C VAL A 13 -33.05 -1.05 12.80
N ILE A 14 -33.99 -0.32 12.17
CA ILE A 14 -33.79 0.23 10.83
C ILE A 14 -32.61 1.21 10.80
N PHE A 15 -32.50 2.09 11.78
CA PHE A 15 -31.39 3.05 11.87
C PHE A 15 -30.04 2.35 12.07
N PHE A 16 -30.00 1.29 12.89
CA PHE A 16 -28.80 0.48 13.11
C PHE A 16 -28.37 -0.28 11.85
N PHE A 17 -29.31 -0.88 11.11
CA PHE A 17 -29.02 -1.52 9.83
C PHE A 17 -28.52 -0.50 8.79
N PHE A 18 -29.09 0.71 8.74
CA PHE A 18 -28.64 1.77 7.84
C PHE A 18 -27.20 2.23 8.13
N PHE A 19 -26.80 2.20 9.41
CA PHE A 19 -25.42 2.47 9.82
C PHE A 19 -24.47 1.32 9.51
N LEU A 20 -24.91 0.06 9.71
CA LEU A 20 -24.11 -1.11 9.36
C LEU A 20 -23.85 -1.22 7.85
N THR A 21 -24.79 -0.79 7.01
CA THR A 21 -24.60 -0.75 5.54
C THR A 21 -23.72 0.40 5.05
N ARG A 22 -23.40 1.38 5.92
CA ARG A 22 -22.49 2.50 5.62
C ARG A 22 -21.06 2.30 6.13
N GLY A 23 -20.80 1.22 6.86
CA GLY A 23 -19.44 0.76 7.12
C GLY A 23 -18.86 0.21 5.83
N SER A 24 -17.68 0.69 5.44
CA SER A 24 -16.94 0.15 4.30
C SER A 24 -16.86 -1.37 4.41
N VAL A 25 -17.50 -2.09 3.48
CA VAL A 25 -17.33 -3.53 3.39
C VAL A 25 -15.92 -3.76 2.83
N ASP A 26 -14.98 -4.05 3.71
CA ASP A 26 -13.70 -4.64 3.33
C ASP A 26 -14.00 -6.02 2.73
N TYR A 27 -14.22 -6.07 1.41
CA TYR A 27 -14.29 -7.33 0.69
C TYR A 27 -12.89 -7.96 0.66
N GLU A 28 -12.61 -8.79 1.66
CA GLU A 28 -11.47 -9.70 1.61
C GLU A 28 -11.78 -10.82 0.61
N TYR A 29 -11.44 -10.58 -0.66
CA TYR A 29 -11.33 -11.65 -1.64
C TYR A 29 -10.10 -12.50 -1.28
N SER A 30 -10.25 -13.33 -0.25
CA SER A 30 -9.44 -14.53 -0.11
C SER A 30 -9.77 -15.38 -1.33
N ILE A 31 -8.80 -15.64 -2.20
CA ILE A 31 -8.94 -16.55 -3.32
C ILE A 31 -9.18 -17.95 -2.73
N ARG A 32 -10.43 -18.26 -2.38
CA ARG A 32 -10.89 -19.60 -2.03
C ARG A 32 -12.05 -19.91 -2.96
N ASN A 33 -11.73 -20.76 -3.94
CA ASN A 33 -12.68 -21.54 -4.72
C ASN A 33 -13.55 -20.75 -5.70
N ASN A 34 -12.96 -20.28 -6.81
CA ASN A 34 -13.52 -20.39 -8.18
C ASN A 34 -12.66 -19.65 -9.21
N ILE A 35 -11.37 -20.01 -9.32
CA ILE A 35 -10.62 -19.69 -10.53
C ILE A 35 -11.03 -20.74 -11.57
N SER A 36 -11.84 -20.29 -12.54
CA SER A 36 -12.03 -20.95 -13.82
C SER A 36 -10.69 -21.46 -14.34
N LYS A 37 -10.57 -22.77 -14.61
CA LYS A 37 -9.38 -23.42 -15.21
C LYS A 37 -8.71 -22.47 -16.20
N ILE A 38 -7.59 -21.87 -15.80
CA ILE A 38 -6.68 -21.20 -16.72
C ILE A 38 -5.65 -22.26 -17.08
N GLU A 39 -5.64 -22.67 -18.35
CA GLU A 39 -4.45 -23.30 -18.93
C GLU A 39 -3.31 -22.28 -18.86
N ILE A 40 -2.49 -22.41 -17.83
CA ILE A 40 -1.16 -21.82 -17.77
C ILE A 40 -0.22 -23.02 -17.68
N THR A 41 0.56 -23.21 -18.74
CA THR A 41 1.76 -24.05 -18.70
C THR A 41 2.73 -23.42 -17.71
N HIS A 42 2.62 -23.75 -16.42
CA HIS A 42 3.68 -23.82 -15.40
C HIS A 42 3.05 -24.12 -14.02
N ASN A 43 3.71 -25.01 -13.26
CA ASN A 43 3.19 -25.64 -12.05
C ASN A 43 2.86 -24.64 -10.94
N PHE A 44 1.60 -24.61 -10.52
CA PHE A 44 1.19 -24.03 -9.25
C PHE A 44 1.61 -24.97 -8.10
N ILE A 45 2.26 -24.42 -7.06
CA ILE A 45 2.39 -25.05 -5.76
C ILE A 45 1.76 -24.07 -4.76
N ASP A 46 0.69 -24.49 -4.09
CA ASP A 46 0.05 -23.80 -2.97
C ASP A 46 -0.32 -22.31 -3.17
N ASP A 47 -1.09 -22.00 -4.23
CA ASP A 47 -1.77 -20.70 -4.44
C ASP A 47 -0.88 -19.45 -4.57
N GLN A 48 0.42 -19.61 -4.81
CA GLN A 48 1.37 -18.50 -5.01
C GLN A 48 1.93 -18.49 -6.44
N LEU A 49 2.06 -17.30 -7.04
CA LEU A 49 2.79 -17.16 -8.29
C LEU A 49 4.28 -17.06 -7.97
N TYR A 50 4.94 -18.22 -7.95
CA TYR A 50 6.38 -18.32 -7.84
C TYR A 50 7.03 -18.02 -9.19
N ILE A 51 7.78 -16.91 -9.27
CA ILE A 51 8.46 -16.50 -10.49
C ILE A 51 9.95 -16.71 -10.30
N ASN A 52 10.44 -17.82 -10.83
CA ASN A 52 11.86 -18.12 -10.90
C ASN A 52 12.25 -18.23 -12.36
N LYS A 53 12.85 -17.19 -12.92
CA LYS A 53 13.50 -17.32 -14.23
C LYS A 53 14.64 -16.35 -14.45
N MET A 54 15.77 -16.93 -14.84
CA MET A 54 16.84 -16.32 -15.62
C MET A 54 16.62 -16.74 -17.09
N ASN A 55 15.74 -16.08 -17.86
CA ASN A 55 15.69 -16.21 -19.32
C ASN A 55 15.17 -14.90 -19.93
N GLU A 56 15.62 -14.59 -21.15
CA GLU A 56 15.54 -13.27 -21.78
C GLU A 56 14.13 -12.86 -22.25
N ASP A 57 13.19 -13.80 -22.38
CA ASP A 57 11.84 -13.53 -22.89
C ASP A 57 10.91 -12.86 -21.87
N LYS A 58 10.33 -11.71 -22.24
CA LYS A 58 9.32 -11.01 -21.44
C LYS A 58 8.09 -11.89 -21.22
N GLN A 59 7.79 -12.20 -19.97
CA GLN A 59 6.56 -12.88 -19.59
C GLN A 59 5.53 -11.89 -19.05
N SER A 60 4.25 -12.14 -19.34
CA SER A 60 3.16 -11.35 -18.76
C SER A 60 2.00 -12.21 -18.32
N ALA A 61 1.48 -11.93 -17.12
CA ALA A 61 0.23 -12.49 -16.62
C ALA A 61 -0.91 -11.48 -16.87
N ILE A 62 -2.05 -11.96 -17.37
CA ILE A 62 -3.25 -11.16 -17.55
C ILE A 62 -4.32 -11.65 -16.57
N ILE A 63 -4.86 -10.74 -15.78
CA ILE A 63 -5.87 -11.00 -14.75
C ILE A 63 -7.12 -10.21 -15.11
N LYS A 64 -8.28 -10.85 -14.94
CA LYS A 64 -9.59 -10.24 -15.18
C LYS A 64 -10.32 -10.10 -13.85
N ILE A 65 -10.75 -8.88 -13.54
CA ILE A 65 -11.42 -8.58 -12.27
C ILE A 65 -12.78 -7.99 -12.59
N LYS A 66 -13.82 -8.51 -11.95
CA LYS A 66 -15.17 -7.97 -12.10
C LYS A 66 -15.28 -6.68 -11.27
N PRO A 67 -15.67 -5.53 -11.87
CA PRO A 67 -15.92 -4.33 -11.10
C PRO A 67 -17.11 -4.53 -10.15
N LEU A 68 -17.06 -3.92 -8.97
CA LEU A 68 -18.21 -3.83 -8.07
C LEU A 68 -19.17 -2.75 -8.56
N THR A 69 -20.47 -3.05 -8.57
CA THR A 69 -21.51 -2.18 -9.16
C THR A 69 -21.72 -0.87 -8.42
N ASP A 70 -21.42 -0.85 -7.12
CA ASP A 70 -21.72 0.30 -6.25
C ASP A 70 -20.49 1.18 -6.01
N ALA A 71 -19.34 0.82 -6.59
CA ALA A 71 -18.11 1.59 -6.45
C ALA A 71 -17.92 2.54 -7.63
N ASN A 72 -17.37 3.72 -7.37
CA ASN A 72 -16.98 4.69 -8.40
C ASN A 72 -15.47 4.67 -8.66
N TYR A 73 -14.68 4.18 -7.70
CA TYR A 73 -13.23 4.14 -7.79
C TYR A 73 -12.67 2.80 -7.31
N PHE A 74 -11.48 2.46 -7.78
CA PHE A 74 -10.72 1.32 -7.25
C PHE A 74 -9.22 1.60 -7.22
N ASN A 75 -8.50 0.88 -6.36
CA ASN A 75 -7.05 0.80 -6.42
C ASN A 75 -6.59 -0.65 -6.43
N ILE A 76 -5.32 -0.83 -6.76
CA ILE A 76 -4.66 -2.14 -6.82
C ILE A 76 -3.51 -2.11 -5.81
N LYS A 77 -3.32 -3.22 -5.12
CA LYS A 77 -2.16 -3.49 -4.27
C LYS A 77 -1.61 -4.88 -4.60
N ILE A 78 -0.31 -4.98 -4.83
CA ILE A 78 0.37 -6.23 -5.17
C ILE A 78 1.40 -6.52 -4.09
N TYR A 79 1.09 -7.48 -3.22
CA TYR A 79 2.01 -7.94 -2.19
C TYR A 79 3.06 -8.85 -2.81
N HIS A 80 4.32 -8.60 -2.47
CA HIS A 80 5.42 -9.30 -3.07
C HIS A 80 6.63 -9.38 -2.16
N VAL A 81 7.51 -10.32 -2.49
CA VAL A 81 8.84 -10.48 -1.89
C VAL A 81 9.84 -10.57 -3.03
N ASN A 82 10.71 -9.58 -3.19
CA ASN A 82 11.76 -9.67 -4.20
C ASN A 82 13.06 -10.11 -3.56
N PHE A 83 13.76 -10.98 -4.25
CA PHE A 83 15.08 -11.43 -3.83
C PHE A 83 16.20 -10.54 -4.39
N ILE A 84 15.90 -9.75 -5.43
CA ILE A 84 16.81 -8.77 -6.05
C ILE A 84 16.06 -7.48 -6.41
N ASP A 85 16.80 -6.42 -6.74
CA ASP A 85 16.27 -5.05 -6.94
C ASP A 85 15.63 -4.82 -8.32
N THR A 86 15.11 -5.87 -8.94
CA THR A 86 14.44 -5.83 -10.25
C THR A 86 12.94 -5.85 -10.06
N LYS A 87 12.22 -5.17 -10.96
CA LYS A 87 10.80 -4.83 -10.78
C LYS A 87 9.91 -5.55 -11.78
N TYR A 88 8.61 -5.46 -11.59
CA TYR A 88 7.62 -5.76 -12.63
C TYR A 88 6.84 -4.47 -12.96
N LYS A 89 6.25 -4.45 -14.15
CA LYS A 89 5.43 -3.33 -14.64
C LYS A 89 3.97 -3.73 -14.61
N LEU A 90 3.11 -2.82 -14.18
CA LEU A 90 1.67 -3.00 -14.22
C LEU A 90 1.09 -2.21 -15.38
N TYR A 91 0.13 -2.82 -16.08
CA TYR A 91 -0.67 -2.17 -17.10
C TYR A 91 -2.16 -2.43 -16.85
N LEU A 92 -2.99 -1.43 -17.09
CA LEU A 92 -4.45 -1.61 -17.16
C LEU A 92 -4.95 -1.37 -18.58
N LYS A 93 -5.95 -2.14 -18.99
CA LYS A 93 -6.63 -1.93 -20.26
C LYS A 93 -7.83 -1.01 -20.05
N LYS A 94 -7.75 0.22 -20.57
CA LYS A 94 -8.88 1.17 -20.54
C LYS A 94 -9.94 0.78 -21.58
N THR A 95 -11.09 1.42 -21.50
CA THR A 95 -12.18 1.32 -22.49
C THR A 95 -11.74 1.53 -23.95
N SER A 96 -10.73 2.36 -24.19
CA SER A 96 -10.13 2.56 -25.52
C SER A 96 -9.43 1.32 -26.11
N GLY A 97 -9.33 0.23 -25.34
CA GLY A 97 -8.66 -1.01 -25.74
C GLY A 97 -7.14 -0.98 -25.58
N MET A 98 -6.54 0.19 -25.29
CA MET A 98 -5.09 0.33 -25.11
C MET A 98 -4.65 -0.02 -23.69
N TRP A 99 -3.50 -0.69 -23.59
CA TRP A 99 -2.80 -0.92 -22.34
C TRP A 99 -2.07 0.34 -21.90
N SER A 100 -2.41 0.84 -20.72
CA SER A 100 -1.75 2.00 -20.10
C SER A 100 -0.83 1.52 -18.98
N TYR A 101 0.45 1.91 -19.03
CA TYR A 101 1.38 1.67 -17.93
C TYR A 101 0.91 2.41 -16.68
N ILE A 102 1.09 1.76 -15.54
CA ILE A 102 0.67 2.27 -14.24
C ILE A 102 1.90 2.36 -13.36
N ASP A 103 2.23 3.60 -13.01
CA ASP A 103 3.22 3.85 -11.98
C ASP A 103 2.63 3.55 -10.60
N GLY A 104 3.47 3.02 -9.72
CA GLY A 104 3.07 2.60 -8.37
C GLY A 104 4.26 2.57 -7.45
N ILE A 105 4.03 2.69 -6.15
CA ILE A 105 5.13 2.71 -5.19
C ILE A 105 5.55 1.30 -4.89
N TYR A 106 6.73 0.98 -5.42
CA TYR A 106 7.38 -0.30 -5.29
C TYR A 106 8.14 -0.40 -3.97
N ASN A 107 7.85 -1.41 -3.16
CA ASN A 107 8.61 -1.73 -1.96
C ASN A 107 9.07 -3.18 -2.02
N ASN A 108 10.40 -3.39 -2.10
CA ASN A 108 11.04 -4.69 -2.29
C ASN A 108 10.58 -5.81 -1.34
N TYR A 109 10.01 -5.48 -0.17
CA TYR A 109 9.69 -6.43 0.89
C TYR A 109 8.27 -6.26 1.47
N GLY A 110 7.31 -5.80 0.68
CA GLY A 110 5.96 -5.62 1.20
C GLY A 110 4.89 -5.65 0.14
N PHE A 111 4.71 -4.53 -0.54
CA PHE A 111 3.66 -4.37 -1.53
C PHE A 111 4.01 -3.28 -2.54
N GLN A 112 3.41 -3.36 -3.72
CA GLN A 112 3.29 -2.27 -4.66
C GLN A 112 1.86 -1.74 -4.62
N SER A 113 1.68 -0.47 -4.24
CA SER A 113 0.37 0.18 -4.28
C SER A 113 0.26 1.08 -5.49
N PHE A 114 -0.91 1.11 -6.10
CA PHE A 114 -1.21 1.92 -7.26
C PHE A 114 -2.24 2.98 -6.92
N LYS A 115 -2.32 4.02 -7.75
CA LYS A 115 -3.28 5.11 -7.58
C LYS A 115 -4.73 4.64 -7.66
N ASN A 116 -5.65 5.52 -7.28
CA ASN A 116 -7.08 5.30 -7.48
C ASN A 116 -7.44 5.58 -8.95
N PHE A 117 -8.28 4.71 -9.51
CA PHE A 117 -8.82 4.84 -10.85
C PHE A 117 -10.32 4.98 -10.77
N ASN A 118 -10.91 5.80 -11.65
CA ASN A 118 -12.36 5.80 -11.83
C ASN A 118 -12.76 4.51 -12.56
N ILE A 119 -13.73 3.77 -12.00
CA ILE A 119 -14.22 2.51 -12.58
C ILE A 119 -14.87 2.73 -13.95
N ASP A 120 -15.49 3.90 -14.17
CA ASP A 120 -16.12 4.28 -15.44
C ASP A 120 -15.14 4.25 -16.63
N GLU A 121 -13.85 4.48 -16.37
CA GLU A 121 -12.81 4.37 -17.41
C GLU A 121 -12.67 2.93 -17.96
N PHE A 122 -13.27 1.94 -17.31
CA PHE A 122 -13.16 0.51 -17.59
C PHE A 122 -14.49 -0.19 -17.86
N LEU A 123 -15.65 0.41 -17.54
CA LEU A 123 -16.97 -0.23 -17.54
C LEU A 123 -17.44 -0.82 -18.88
N ASN A 124 -16.98 -0.28 -20.01
CA ASN A 124 -17.29 -0.89 -21.32
C ASN A 124 -16.69 -2.29 -21.47
N ASN A 125 -15.69 -2.61 -20.67
CA ASN A 125 -15.22 -3.97 -20.50
C ASN A 125 -16.00 -4.59 -19.34
N LYS A 126 -16.65 -5.74 -19.55
CA LYS A 126 -17.28 -6.55 -18.47
C LYS A 126 -16.33 -6.85 -17.29
N PHE A 127 -15.03 -6.67 -17.50
CA PHE A 127 -13.96 -6.87 -16.53
C PHE A 127 -12.90 -5.76 -16.64
N ILE A 128 -12.34 -5.36 -15.50
CA ILE A 128 -11.08 -4.63 -15.41
C ILE A 128 -9.96 -5.62 -15.74
N MET A 129 -9.15 -5.30 -16.76
CA MET A 129 -8.04 -6.15 -17.19
C MET A 129 -6.72 -5.60 -16.65
N ILE A 130 -5.99 -6.43 -15.92
CA ILE A 130 -4.68 -6.13 -15.36
C ILE A 130 -3.63 -6.98 -16.07
N LYS A 131 -2.56 -6.37 -16.59
CA LYS A 131 -1.38 -7.07 -17.10
C LYS A 131 -0.20 -6.78 -16.19
N ILE A 132 0.43 -7.83 -15.68
CA ILE A 132 1.71 -7.75 -14.97
C ILE A 132 2.78 -8.23 -15.95
N GLU A 133 3.68 -7.34 -16.35
CA GLU A 133 4.84 -7.66 -17.17
C GLU A 133 6.07 -7.81 -16.28
N ILE A 134 6.64 -8.99 -16.28
CA ILE A 134 7.80 -9.35 -15.47
C ILE A 134 9.06 -8.95 -16.24
N ASP A 135 9.95 -8.19 -15.60
CA ASP A 135 11.26 -7.86 -16.19
C ASP A 135 12.10 -9.15 -16.30
N SER A 136 12.94 -9.25 -17.34
CA SER A 136 13.73 -10.46 -17.65
C SER A 136 14.69 -10.86 -16.52
N TYR A 137 14.94 -9.94 -15.59
CA TYR A 137 15.77 -10.15 -14.40
C TYR A 137 14.96 -10.15 -13.11
N PHE A 138 13.63 -10.22 -13.12
CA PHE A 138 12.84 -10.29 -11.89
C PHE A 138 13.05 -11.63 -11.17
N ILE A 139 13.48 -11.60 -9.90
CA ILE A 139 13.45 -12.78 -9.03
C ILE A 139 12.70 -12.40 -7.75
N GLY A 140 11.54 -13.02 -7.55
CA GLY A 140 10.67 -12.75 -6.42
C GLY A 140 9.37 -13.55 -6.46
N ILE A 141 8.53 -13.31 -5.46
CA ILE A 141 7.23 -13.95 -5.29
C ILE A 141 6.16 -12.85 -5.29
N ILE A 142 5.16 -12.98 -6.16
CA ILE A 142 3.93 -12.19 -6.05
C ILE A 142 2.95 -13.00 -5.21
N GLN A 143 2.70 -12.54 -3.99
CA GLN A 143 1.93 -13.27 -2.98
C GLN A 143 0.42 -13.04 -3.13
N LYS A 144 0.01 -11.79 -3.34
CA LYS A 144 -1.41 -11.40 -3.37
C LYS A 144 -1.60 -10.17 -4.25
N ILE A 145 -2.70 -10.15 -4.99
CA ILE A 145 -3.19 -8.97 -5.69
C ILE A 145 -4.54 -8.62 -5.07
N GLU A 146 -4.62 -7.44 -4.49
CA GLU A 146 -5.78 -6.93 -3.79
C GLU A 146 -6.32 -5.73 -4.56
N CYS A 147 -7.60 -5.76 -4.91
CA CYS A 147 -8.31 -4.62 -5.46
C CYS A 147 -9.26 -4.08 -4.41
N ARG A 148 -9.12 -2.81 -4.07
CA ARG A 148 -10.05 -2.15 -3.15
C ARG A 148 -10.93 -1.20 -3.92
N TYR A 149 -12.19 -1.13 -3.54
CA TYR A 149 -13.23 -0.38 -4.21
C TYR A 149 -13.78 0.70 -3.28
N PHE A 150 -14.13 1.85 -3.84
CA PHE A 150 -14.55 3.05 -3.11
C PHE A 150 -15.70 3.76 -3.82
N GLU A 151 -16.69 4.21 -3.05
CA GLU A 151 -17.80 5.03 -3.57
C GLU A 151 -17.35 6.46 -3.88
N GLU A 152 -16.42 7.01 -3.12
CA GLU A 152 -15.89 8.35 -3.36
C GLU A 152 -14.40 8.29 -3.69
N TYR A 153 -13.93 9.21 -4.55
CA TYR A 153 -12.50 9.39 -4.76
C TYR A 153 -11.94 9.75 -3.40
N PHE A 154 -10.97 8.99 -2.88
CA PHE A 154 -10.39 9.22 -1.56
C PHE A 154 -10.13 10.72 -1.32
N LYS A 155 -11.09 11.36 -0.63
CA LYS A 155 -11.01 12.70 -0.07
C LYS A 155 -10.40 12.65 1.33
N ASN A 156 -9.69 11.57 1.67
CA ASN A 156 -9.16 11.31 3.01
C ASN A 156 -7.87 12.11 3.23
N LYS A 157 -7.97 13.43 3.03
CA LYS A 157 -6.94 14.38 3.40
C LYS A 157 -6.88 14.38 4.92
N ILE A 158 -5.87 13.70 5.46
CA ILE A 158 -5.48 13.86 6.85
C ILE A 158 -5.08 15.32 7.03
N THR A 159 -5.78 15.99 7.93
CA THR A 159 -5.40 17.32 8.40
C THR A 159 -4.73 17.13 9.75
N ILE A 160 -3.46 17.52 9.84
CA ILE A 160 -2.72 17.54 11.09
C ILE A 160 -2.88 18.96 11.64
N ASN A 161 -3.55 19.10 12.78
CA ASN A 161 -3.87 20.41 13.34
C ASN A 161 -2.79 20.92 14.30
N ASN A 162 -2.05 20.01 14.95
CA ASN A 162 -0.98 20.39 15.88
C ASN A 162 0.39 20.41 15.19
N GLU A 163 1.33 21.13 15.80
CA GLU A 163 2.73 21.10 15.39
C GLU A 163 3.44 19.89 15.98
N TYR A 164 4.25 19.22 15.15
CA TYR A 164 5.07 18.10 15.55
C TYR A 164 6.48 18.26 14.99
N GLU A 165 7.47 17.99 15.82
CA GLU A 165 8.85 17.91 15.36
C GLU A 165 8.97 16.84 14.26
N GLY A 166 9.56 17.22 13.12
CA GLY A 166 9.70 16.36 11.96
C GLY A 166 8.53 16.39 10.99
N VAL A 167 7.42 17.09 11.29
CA VAL A 167 6.31 17.28 10.34
C VAL A 167 6.45 18.63 9.65
N ASN A 168 6.49 18.63 8.32
CA ASN A 168 6.45 19.83 7.51
C ASN A 168 5.13 19.84 6.71
N LEU A 169 4.21 20.73 7.10
CA LEU A 169 2.87 20.81 6.53
C LEU A 169 2.86 21.39 5.11
N GLU A 170 3.74 22.33 4.81
CA GLU A 170 3.87 22.95 3.47
C GLU A 170 4.28 21.93 2.41
N SER A 171 5.30 21.13 2.74
CA SER A 171 5.78 20.03 1.89
C SER A 171 4.96 18.74 2.05
N ASN A 172 4.01 18.72 3.00
CA ASN A 172 3.12 17.61 3.29
C ASN A 172 3.89 16.30 3.60
N ILE A 173 4.99 16.38 4.35
CA ILE A 173 5.90 15.27 4.67
C ILE A 173 6.10 15.14 6.19
N ILE A 174 6.09 13.90 6.68
CA ILE A 174 6.53 13.49 8.01
C ILE A 174 7.93 12.91 7.86
N THR A 175 8.88 13.42 8.63
CA THR A 175 10.27 12.99 8.64
C THR A 175 10.66 12.48 10.01
N ALA A 176 11.60 11.53 10.03
CA ALA A 176 12.23 11.09 11.26
C ALA A 176 13.71 10.81 11.04
N LYS A 177 14.50 11.09 12.07
CA LYS A 177 15.94 10.93 12.07
C LYS A 177 16.35 9.70 12.88
N GLY A 178 17.32 8.95 12.37
CA GLY A 178 18.01 7.89 13.09
C GLY A 178 19.50 8.16 13.14
N PHE A 179 20.13 7.71 14.23
CA PHE A 179 21.55 7.90 14.50
C PHE A 179 22.21 6.58 14.88
N ALA A 180 23.41 6.36 14.37
CA ALA A 180 24.30 5.27 14.76
C ALA A 180 25.73 5.79 14.90
N ILE A 181 26.40 5.37 15.97
CA ILE A 181 27.78 5.74 16.26
C ILE A 181 28.68 5.02 15.26
N LEU A 182 29.61 5.76 14.66
CA LEU A 182 30.63 5.22 13.77
C LEU A 182 31.98 5.27 14.49
N LYS A 183 32.55 4.11 14.84
CA LYS A 183 33.80 4.07 15.61
C LYS A 183 35.02 4.14 14.70
N ASN A 184 34.95 3.54 13.51
CA ASN A 184 36.02 3.61 12.52
C ASN A 184 35.51 4.13 11.17
N TYR A 185 35.86 5.39 10.86
CA TYR A 185 35.45 6.03 9.62
C TYR A 185 36.14 5.42 8.39
N ASN A 186 37.29 4.76 8.54
CA ASN A 186 38.05 4.24 7.40
C ASN A 186 37.63 2.83 7.00
N ASN A 187 36.75 2.17 7.76
CA ASN A 187 36.25 0.83 7.44
C ASN A 187 34.92 0.90 6.63
N PRO A 188 34.90 0.49 5.36
CA PRO A 188 33.69 0.51 4.52
C PRO A 188 32.57 -0.40 5.02
N GLU A 189 32.90 -1.58 5.55
CA GLU A 189 31.91 -2.52 6.06
C GLU A 189 31.22 -2.00 7.31
N GLU A 190 31.98 -1.38 8.21
CA GLU A 190 31.45 -0.75 9.41
C GLU A 190 30.54 0.42 9.04
N LYS A 191 30.93 1.26 8.07
CA LYS A 191 30.08 2.33 7.56
C LYS A 191 28.73 1.82 7.06
N ILE A 192 28.72 0.76 6.26
CA ILE A 192 27.47 0.17 5.73
C ILE A 192 26.63 -0.38 6.89
N LYS A 193 27.24 -1.09 7.84
CA LYS A 193 26.55 -1.65 9.01
C LYS A 193 25.92 -0.56 9.87
N GLN A 194 26.65 0.52 10.16
CA GLN A 194 26.14 1.63 10.96
C GLN A 194 25.08 2.44 10.22
N GLN A 195 25.22 2.63 8.91
CA GLN A 195 24.17 3.26 8.10
C GLN A 195 22.88 2.45 8.15
N ARG A 196 22.95 1.12 8.05
CA ARG A 196 21.77 0.23 8.22
C ARG A 196 21.18 0.39 9.62
N ALA A 197 22.00 0.43 10.66
CA ALA A 197 21.53 0.64 12.03
C ALA A 197 20.82 2.00 12.22
N ALA A 198 21.40 3.08 11.70
CA ALA A 198 20.80 4.41 11.71
C ALA A 198 19.47 4.42 10.95
N THR A 199 19.38 3.72 9.81
CA THR A 199 18.16 3.63 9.00
C THR A 199 17.06 2.87 9.74
N ILE A 200 17.37 1.73 10.37
CA ILE A 200 16.43 0.98 11.21
C ILE A 200 15.92 1.85 12.37
N ARG A 201 16.80 2.64 12.99
CA ARG A 201 16.41 3.57 14.05
C ARG A 201 15.49 4.67 13.54
N ALA A 202 15.77 5.21 12.34
CA ALA A 202 14.91 6.19 11.70
C ALA A 202 13.50 5.63 11.45
N TYR A 203 13.38 4.39 10.96
CA TYR A 203 12.09 3.71 10.81
C TYR A 203 11.35 3.56 12.14
N ARG A 204 12.02 3.13 13.21
CA ARG A 204 11.40 3.02 14.54
C ARG A 204 10.88 4.37 15.04
N ASN A 205 11.68 5.43 14.86
CA ASN A 205 11.31 6.78 15.25
C ASN A 205 10.13 7.31 14.41
N LEU A 206 10.10 7.03 13.11
CA LEU A 206 8.97 7.41 12.25
C LEU A 206 7.67 6.71 12.66
N ALA A 207 7.72 5.41 12.96
CA ALA A 207 6.55 4.67 13.45
C ALA A 207 6.03 5.26 14.77
N ALA A 208 6.94 5.59 15.70
CA ALA A 208 6.57 6.23 16.96
C ALA A 208 5.95 7.62 16.75
N LEU A 209 6.51 8.43 15.85
CA LEU A 209 5.99 9.75 15.51
C LEU A 209 4.60 9.65 14.87
N ILE A 210 4.39 8.74 13.93
CA ILE A 210 3.09 8.51 13.30
C ILE A 210 2.05 8.09 14.35
N ARG A 211 2.38 7.20 15.29
CA ARG A 211 1.48 6.85 16.40
C ARG A 211 1.16 8.03 17.29
N LYS A 212 2.16 8.87 17.61
CA LYS A 212 1.95 10.09 18.39
C LYS A 212 0.99 11.03 17.69
N ILE A 213 1.19 11.29 16.40
CA ILE A 213 0.29 12.10 15.56
C ILE A 213 -1.10 11.50 15.57
N ALA A 214 -1.22 10.19 15.33
CA ALA A 214 -2.52 9.53 15.26
C ALA A 214 -3.29 9.59 16.58
N ASN A 215 -2.62 9.36 17.70
CA ASN A 215 -3.25 9.46 19.02
C ASN A 215 -3.72 10.89 19.32
N ASN A 216 -2.91 11.89 19.01
CA ASN A 216 -3.20 13.29 19.29
C ASN A 216 -4.27 13.89 18.34
N GLU A 217 -4.21 13.54 17.07
CA GLU A 217 -5.17 13.96 16.03
C GLU A 217 -6.41 13.05 15.98
N LYS A 218 -6.52 12.03 16.84
CA LYS A 218 -7.60 11.03 16.87
C LYS A 218 -7.79 10.30 15.53
N ILE A 219 -6.69 10.02 14.84
CA ILE A 219 -6.66 9.25 13.60
C ILE A 219 -6.61 7.77 13.95
N ASN A 220 -7.56 6.98 13.48
CA ASN A 220 -7.57 5.53 13.71
C ASN A 220 -6.64 4.84 12.70
N LEU A 221 -5.55 4.21 13.14
CA LEU A 221 -4.58 3.56 12.25
C LEU A 221 -4.81 2.06 12.10
N GLU A 222 -4.57 1.54 10.89
CA GLU A 222 -4.34 0.12 10.63
C GLU A 222 -2.95 -0.30 11.15
N GLU A 223 -2.85 -0.57 12.45
CA GLU A 223 -1.58 -0.92 13.14
C GLU A 223 -0.83 -2.10 12.51
N ASN A 224 -1.56 -3.10 11.99
CA ASN A 224 -0.97 -4.23 11.26
C ASN A 224 -0.21 -3.81 10.00
N ARG A 225 -0.55 -2.66 9.39
CA ARG A 225 0.08 -2.13 8.18
C ARG A 225 1.10 -1.05 8.45
N LEU A 226 1.13 -0.47 9.64
CA LEU A 226 2.04 0.62 9.99
C LEU A 226 3.51 0.23 9.79
N SER A 227 3.89 -0.99 10.17
CA SER A 227 5.28 -1.46 10.02
C SER A 227 5.72 -1.54 8.56
N GLY A 228 4.86 -2.06 7.67
CA GLY A 228 5.12 -2.12 6.23
C GLY A 228 5.10 -0.75 5.57
N PHE A 229 4.19 0.13 6.01
CA PHE A 229 4.08 1.52 5.55
C PHE A 229 5.33 2.34 5.87
N VAL A 230 5.80 2.27 7.12
CA VAL A 230 7.00 2.99 7.56
C VAL A 230 8.25 2.52 6.82
N ARG A 231 8.35 1.23 6.50
CA ARG A 231 9.43 0.69 5.65
C ARG A 231 9.39 1.23 4.22
N GLY A 232 8.25 1.73 3.76
CA GLY A 232 8.09 2.42 2.48
C GLY A 232 8.56 3.88 2.48
N ALA A 233 9.00 4.42 3.62
CA ALA A 233 9.51 5.79 3.70
C ALA A 233 10.82 5.93 2.92
N LYS A 234 10.98 7.05 2.21
CA LYS A 234 12.18 7.33 1.40
C LYS A 234 13.27 7.94 2.26
N ILE A 235 14.52 7.59 1.99
CA ILE A 235 15.66 8.30 2.59
C ILE A 235 15.74 9.69 1.94
N ILE A 236 15.52 10.72 2.73
CA ILE A 236 15.60 12.13 2.29
C ILE A 236 17.04 12.62 2.36
N ARG A 237 17.74 12.26 3.44
CA ARG A 237 19.09 12.77 3.70
C ARG A 237 19.94 11.77 4.46
N LYS A 238 21.22 11.69 4.12
CA LYS A 238 22.25 11.00 4.89
C LYS A 238 23.33 12.02 5.24
N GLU A 239 23.73 12.07 6.49
CA GLU A 239 24.82 12.91 6.95
C GLU A 239 25.84 12.04 7.66
N TYR A 240 27.11 12.21 7.30
CA TYR A 240 28.21 11.59 8.00
C TYR A 240 28.92 12.69 8.77
N LYS A 241 29.01 12.51 10.08
CA LYS A 241 29.63 13.44 11.01
C LYS A 241 30.65 12.69 11.87
N ASP A 242 31.48 13.44 12.58
CA ASP A 242 32.54 12.87 13.41
C ASP A 242 32.01 11.98 14.53
N ASP A 243 30.78 12.24 15.00
CA ASP A 243 30.09 11.47 16.04
C ASP A 243 29.31 10.26 15.49
N GLY A 244 29.03 10.21 14.19
CA GLY A 244 28.39 9.06 13.57
C GLY A 244 27.60 9.35 12.30
N ILE A 245 26.72 8.41 11.95
CA ILE A 245 25.89 8.46 10.75
C ILE A 245 24.46 8.81 11.13
N TYR A 246 23.94 9.84 10.46
CA TYR A 246 22.58 10.29 10.58
C TYR A 246 21.81 9.97 9.30
N VAL A 247 20.67 9.32 9.44
CA VAL A 247 19.76 9.01 8.32
C VAL A 247 18.42 9.65 8.61
N THR A 248 17.95 10.49 7.69
CA THR A 248 16.61 11.08 7.73
C THR A 248 15.77 10.41 6.67
N ILE A 249 14.65 9.83 7.10
CA ILE A 249 13.64 9.27 6.21
C ILE A 249 12.39 10.14 6.25
N GLY A 250 11.54 10.04 5.24
CA GLY A 250 10.23 10.64 5.31
C GLY A 250 9.18 10.01 4.39
N ILE A 251 7.94 10.34 4.73
CA ILE A 251 6.73 9.85 4.09
C ILE A 251 5.72 10.98 3.96
N GLN A 252 4.87 10.93 2.96
CA GLN A 252 3.85 11.96 2.77
C GLN A 252 2.75 11.83 3.84
N ILE A 253 2.13 12.94 4.23
CA ILE A 253 0.92 12.92 5.06
C ILE A 253 -0.27 12.50 4.19
N ASN A 254 -0.41 13.16 3.05
CA ASN A 254 -1.47 12.93 2.07
C ASN A 254 -0.89 12.60 0.69
N GLY A 255 -1.61 11.79 -0.08
CA GLY A 255 -1.29 11.48 -1.47
C GLY A 255 -1.37 9.99 -1.74
N GLU A 256 -0.91 9.57 -2.92
CA GLU A 256 -0.94 8.16 -3.34
C GLU A 256 -0.16 7.24 -2.40
N ASN A 257 0.76 7.79 -1.59
CA ASN A 257 1.63 7.08 -0.64
C ASN A 257 1.66 7.71 0.75
N GLY A 258 0.65 8.52 1.04
CA GLY A 258 0.58 9.23 2.29
C GLY A 258 0.07 8.35 3.44
N LEU A 259 0.15 8.91 4.64
CA LEU A 259 -0.43 8.34 5.85
C LEU A 259 -1.92 8.00 5.67
N ASN A 260 -2.63 8.73 4.81
CA ASN A 260 -4.03 8.48 4.43
C ASN A 260 -4.30 7.04 3.95
N ASN A 261 -3.30 6.30 3.48
CA ASN A 261 -3.46 4.93 3.01
C ASN A 261 -3.57 3.86 4.12
N ILE A 262 -3.24 4.21 5.36
CA ILE A 262 -3.27 3.29 6.51
C ILE A 262 -4.22 3.75 7.61
N VAL A 263 -5.10 4.71 7.32
CA VAL A 263 -6.15 5.14 8.24
C VAL A 263 -7.37 4.22 8.08
N LYS A 264 -7.89 3.73 9.21
CA LYS A 264 -9.18 3.03 9.30
C LYS A 264 -10.29 4.06 9.23
N HIS A 265 -11.25 3.82 8.34
CA HIS A 265 -12.46 4.63 8.19
C HIS A 265 -13.66 3.89 8.76
#